data_AF-A0A8H6VAR8-F1
#
_entry.id   AF-A0A8H6VAR8-F1
#
_cell.length_a   1.000
_cell.length_b   1.000
_cell.length_c   1.000
_cell.angle_alpha   90.00
_cell.angle_beta   90.00
_cell.angle_gamma   90.00
#
_symmetry.space_group_name_H-M   'P 1'
#
loop_
_entity.id
_entity.type
_entity.pdbx_description
1 polymer ?
#
loop_
_entity_poly.entity_id
_entity_poly.type
_entity_poly.pdbx_seq_one_letter_code
_entity_poly.pdbx_strand_id
1 'polypeptide(L)'
;MPPIVHCVRHAQGVHNLSTANHVIHDPSLTDLGNEQCRLLRDNFPFHDRIELITASPLRRTIYTAYQSFQPVFEKHKDMKIVLLPDVQETSDVPCDTGSDPEVLRKEMEEKGIPVDMSLVQEGWNSKTGHYAPTNEAIKKRARAARRWLKARPEKEIIVVTHGGFLHYFTEDWEDSSQYQGTGWSNTEYRTFAFSEETHKDDLEGYPLDGDNATMVETVESRHRRGKDGPMLDRERQRTLYKLGTQGWDDQGLQLSTAEREHATVPEGKEVEGVRV
;
A
#
# COMPACT_ATOMS: atom_id res chain seq x y z
N MET A 1 -0.41 -23.75 -4.33
CA MET A 1 0.47 -22.96 -3.45
C MET A 1 -0.08 -21.55 -3.42
N PRO A 2 -0.03 -20.84 -2.27
CA PRO A 2 -0.38 -19.43 -2.22
C PRO A 2 0.47 -18.59 -3.18
N PRO A 3 -0.03 -17.44 -3.65
CA PRO A 3 0.72 -16.56 -4.56
C PRO A 3 1.95 -15.93 -3.89
N ILE A 4 2.94 -15.59 -4.70
CA ILE A 4 3.95 -14.58 -4.35
C ILE A 4 3.35 -13.19 -4.59
N VAL A 5 3.58 -12.28 -3.64
CA VAL A 5 3.03 -10.92 -3.68
C VAL A 5 4.17 -9.90 -3.78
N HIS A 6 4.13 -9.07 -4.82
CA HIS A 6 5.01 -7.92 -4.98
C HIS A 6 4.26 -6.67 -4.51
N CYS A 7 4.58 -6.23 -3.30
CA CYS A 7 4.01 -5.03 -2.69
C CYS A 7 4.80 -3.80 -3.17
N VAL A 8 4.10 -2.77 -3.65
CA VAL A 8 4.71 -1.58 -4.24
C VAL A 8 4.09 -0.34 -3.60
N ARG A 9 4.93 0.57 -3.07
CA ARG A 9 4.46 1.91 -2.69
C ARG A 9 4.27 2.75 -3.95
N HIS A 10 3.16 3.50 -4.04
CA HIS A 10 2.91 4.39 -5.17
C HIS A 10 4.09 5.36 -5.42
N ALA A 11 4.22 5.82 -6.67
CA ALA A 11 5.13 6.88 -7.05
C ALA A 11 4.72 8.23 -6.46
N GLN A 12 5.61 9.20 -6.48
CA GLN A 12 5.38 10.52 -5.90
C GLN A 12 4.09 11.16 -6.46
N GLY A 13 3.16 11.45 -5.55
CA GLY A 13 1.99 12.27 -5.81
C GLY A 13 2.22 13.72 -5.40
N VAL A 14 1.38 14.63 -5.90
CA VAL A 14 1.46 16.07 -5.55
C VAL A 14 1.40 16.30 -4.03
N HIS A 15 0.65 15.46 -3.30
CA HIS A 15 0.59 15.50 -1.83
C HIS A 15 1.92 15.19 -1.13
N ASN A 16 2.85 14.47 -1.76
CA ASN A 16 4.14 14.16 -1.13
C ASN A 16 5.06 15.38 -1.05
N LEU A 17 4.86 16.38 -1.91
CA LEU A 17 5.71 17.58 -1.99
C LEU A 17 5.66 18.44 -0.71
N SER A 18 4.54 18.43 0.01
CA SER A 18 4.34 19.22 1.23
C SER A 18 3.09 18.78 2.01
N THR A 19 3.09 18.96 3.33
CA THR A 19 1.91 18.76 4.21
C THR A 19 0.75 19.66 3.79
N ALA A 20 1.03 20.86 3.31
CA ALA A 20 0.02 21.78 2.81
C ALA A 20 -0.79 21.19 1.64
N ASN A 21 -0.20 20.25 0.89
CA ASN A 21 -0.86 19.59 -0.24
C ASN A 21 -1.76 18.43 0.20
N HIS A 22 -1.80 18.05 1.49
CA HIS A 22 -2.69 16.99 1.97
C HIS A 22 -4.18 17.33 1.81
N VAL A 23 -4.51 18.62 1.62
CA VAL A 23 -5.87 19.09 1.31
C VAL A 23 -6.31 18.81 -0.13
N ILE A 24 -5.39 18.43 -1.01
CA ILE A 24 -5.70 18.12 -2.40
C ILE A 24 -6.36 16.75 -2.46
N HIS A 25 -7.63 16.71 -2.85
CA HIS A 25 -8.40 15.48 -2.95
C HIS A 25 -7.87 14.56 -4.05
N ASP A 26 -7.66 13.27 -3.73
CA ASP A 26 -7.23 12.19 -4.64
C ASP A 26 -6.20 12.65 -5.72
N PRO A 27 -5.01 13.09 -5.29
CA PRO A 27 -4.06 13.84 -6.13
C PRO A 27 -3.38 12.94 -7.17
N SER A 28 -3.05 13.55 -8.31
CA SER A 28 -2.25 12.95 -9.38
C SER A 28 -0.78 12.74 -9.00
N LEU A 29 -0.08 11.97 -9.83
CA LEU A 29 1.39 11.88 -9.81
C LEU A 29 2.04 13.20 -10.23
N THR A 30 3.23 13.47 -9.72
CA THR A 30 4.11 14.56 -10.20
C THR A 30 4.90 14.09 -11.44
N ASP A 31 5.60 15.02 -12.09
CA ASP A 31 6.56 14.66 -13.16
C ASP A 31 7.66 13.71 -12.65
N LEU A 32 8.16 13.96 -11.44
CA LEU A 32 9.08 13.05 -10.76
C LEU A 32 8.43 11.69 -10.46
N GLY A 33 7.15 11.66 -10.07
CA GLY A 33 6.40 10.42 -9.89
C GLY A 33 6.28 9.61 -11.19
N ASN A 34 6.05 10.27 -12.32
CA ASN A 34 6.06 9.61 -13.62
C ASN A 34 7.46 9.07 -13.96
N GLU A 35 8.54 9.79 -13.62
CA GLU A 35 9.91 9.28 -13.75
C GLU A 35 10.16 8.03 -12.90
N GLN A 36 9.75 8.07 -11.63
CA GLN A 36 9.84 6.92 -10.73
C GLN A 36 9.12 5.70 -11.29
N CYS A 37 7.95 5.88 -11.92
CA CYS A 37 7.24 4.79 -12.61
C CYS A 37 8.07 4.21 -13.76
N ARG A 38 8.73 5.05 -14.56
CA ARG A 38 9.62 4.59 -15.64
C ARG A 38 10.80 3.80 -15.09
N LEU A 39 11.43 4.29 -14.02
CA LEU A 39 12.54 3.60 -13.37
C LEU A 39 12.10 2.25 -12.79
N LEU A 40 10.93 2.19 -12.13
CA LEU A 40 10.39 0.93 -11.63
C LEU A 40 10.12 -0.05 -12.78
N ARG A 41 9.52 0.41 -13.88
CA ARG A 41 9.30 -0.42 -15.07
C ARG A 41 10.58 -1.03 -15.59
N ASP A 42 11.64 -0.24 -15.71
CA ASP A 42 12.89 -0.67 -16.32
C ASP A 42 13.70 -1.59 -15.38
N ASN A 43 13.48 -1.51 -14.06
CA ASN A 43 14.23 -2.28 -13.05
C ASN A 43 13.45 -3.44 -12.42
N PHE A 44 12.14 -3.56 -12.64
CA PHE A 44 11.33 -4.65 -12.09
C PHE A 44 11.56 -5.94 -12.89
N PRO A 45 12.16 -6.99 -12.30
CA PRO A 45 12.64 -8.14 -13.08
C PRO A 45 11.57 -9.21 -13.32
N PHE A 46 10.36 -9.05 -12.78
CA PHE A 46 9.36 -10.11 -12.71
C PHE A 46 8.18 -9.93 -13.66
N HIS A 47 8.19 -8.92 -14.56
CA HIS A 47 7.08 -8.63 -15.48
C HIS A 47 6.52 -9.88 -16.17
N ASP A 48 7.41 -10.77 -16.62
CA ASP A 48 7.03 -11.97 -17.37
C ASP A 48 6.24 -13.02 -16.58
N ARG A 49 6.25 -12.94 -15.25
CA ARG A 49 5.63 -13.91 -14.34
C ARG A 49 4.34 -13.39 -13.71
N ILE A 50 4.04 -12.09 -13.86
CA ILE A 50 2.87 -11.48 -13.25
C ILE A 50 1.59 -11.96 -13.92
N GLU A 51 0.68 -12.49 -13.12
CA GLU A 51 -0.61 -13.01 -13.56
C GLU A 51 -1.78 -12.11 -13.09
N LEU A 52 -1.54 -11.20 -12.15
CA LEU A 52 -2.53 -10.21 -11.68
C LEU A 52 -1.86 -8.92 -11.20
N ILE A 53 -2.46 -7.78 -11.54
CA ILE A 53 -2.10 -6.47 -10.99
C ILE A 53 -3.29 -5.94 -10.21
N THR A 54 -3.05 -5.55 -8.97
CA THR A 54 -4.03 -4.87 -8.12
C THR A 54 -3.51 -3.50 -7.72
N ALA A 55 -4.43 -2.57 -7.49
CA ALA A 55 -4.11 -1.26 -6.95
C ALA A 55 -5.20 -0.79 -5.99
N SER A 56 -4.85 0.07 -5.04
CA SER A 56 -5.88 0.84 -4.35
C SER A 56 -6.65 1.71 -5.36
N PRO A 57 -7.93 2.09 -5.11
CA PRO A 57 -8.71 2.87 -6.05
C PRO A 57 -8.39 4.38 -6.01
N LEU A 58 -7.16 4.77 -5.66
CA LEU A 58 -6.70 6.15 -5.69
C LEU A 58 -5.87 6.42 -6.96
N ARG A 59 -5.97 7.63 -7.53
CA ARG A 59 -5.31 7.99 -8.79
C ARG A 59 -3.83 7.60 -8.78
N ARG A 60 -3.09 8.04 -7.76
CA ARG A 60 -1.65 7.78 -7.65
C ARG A 60 -1.28 6.30 -7.71
N THR A 61 -2.05 5.39 -7.10
CA THR A 61 -1.76 3.95 -7.17
C THR A 61 -2.13 3.36 -8.52
N ILE A 62 -3.25 3.80 -9.11
CA ILE A 62 -3.70 3.33 -10.43
C ILE A 62 -2.70 3.75 -11.52
N TYR A 63 -2.33 5.03 -11.55
CA TYR A 63 -1.33 5.52 -12.51
C TYR A 63 0.04 4.89 -12.27
N THR A 64 0.46 4.68 -11.01
CA THR A 64 1.71 3.96 -10.72
C THR A 64 1.66 2.54 -11.28
N ALA A 65 0.57 1.80 -11.04
CA ALA A 65 0.40 0.44 -11.53
C ALA A 65 0.41 0.40 -13.07
N TYR A 66 -0.37 1.27 -13.71
CA TYR A 66 -0.47 1.31 -15.16
C TYR A 66 0.86 1.66 -15.83
N GLN A 67 1.57 2.67 -15.33
CA GLN A 67 2.81 3.15 -15.95
C GLN A 67 3.99 2.21 -15.67
N SER A 68 4.12 1.71 -14.44
CA SER A 68 5.27 0.90 -14.02
C SER A 68 5.23 -0.52 -14.59
N PHE A 69 4.04 -1.05 -14.91
CA PHE A 69 3.88 -2.44 -15.35
C PHE A 69 3.37 -2.55 -16.79
N GLN A 70 3.63 -1.53 -17.63
CA GLN A 70 3.35 -1.57 -19.08
C GLN A 70 3.75 -2.88 -19.77
N PRO A 71 4.94 -3.48 -19.50
CA PRO A 71 5.32 -4.75 -20.12
C PRO A 71 4.33 -5.90 -19.87
N VAL A 72 3.64 -5.91 -18.71
CA VAL A 72 2.61 -6.91 -18.40
C VAL A 72 1.38 -6.72 -19.30
N PHE A 73 0.91 -5.49 -19.48
CA PHE A 73 -0.22 -5.18 -20.39
C PHE A 73 0.16 -5.36 -21.86
N GLU A 74 1.43 -5.17 -22.21
CA GLU A 74 1.92 -5.43 -23.56
C GLU A 74 1.82 -6.91 -23.92
N LYS A 75 2.16 -7.78 -22.96
CA LYS A 75 2.08 -9.24 -23.08
C LYS A 75 0.65 -9.79 -22.95
N HIS A 76 -0.14 -9.23 -22.04
CA HIS A 76 -1.49 -9.66 -21.70
C HIS A 76 -2.50 -8.55 -22.02
N LYS A 77 -3.02 -8.55 -23.26
CA LYS A 77 -3.89 -7.46 -23.76
C LYS A 77 -5.24 -7.37 -23.07
N ASP A 78 -5.67 -8.44 -22.42
CA ASP A 78 -6.89 -8.55 -21.63
C ASP A 78 -6.68 -8.24 -20.14
N MET A 79 -5.44 -8.03 -19.70
CA MET A 79 -5.10 -7.68 -18.33
C MET A 79 -5.78 -6.37 -17.91
N LYS A 80 -6.43 -6.41 -16.75
CA LYS A 80 -7.01 -5.24 -16.09
C LYS A 80 -6.44 -5.10 -14.70
N ILE A 81 -6.25 -3.86 -14.25
CA ILE A 81 -5.89 -3.56 -12.87
C ILE A 81 -7.14 -3.77 -12.02
N VAL A 82 -7.13 -4.75 -11.12
CA VAL A 82 -8.22 -4.92 -10.15
C VAL A 82 -8.08 -3.86 -9.07
N LEU A 83 -9.08 -2.97 -8.96
CA LEU A 83 -9.12 -1.95 -7.94
C LEU A 83 -9.64 -2.55 -6.63
N LEU A 84 -8.81 -2.54 -5.59
CA LEU A 84 -9.09 -3.18 -4.30
C LEU A 84 -9.19 -2.11 -3.19
N PRO A 85 -10.40 -1.69 -2.77
CA PRO A 85 -10.57 -0.66 -1.75
C PRO A 85 -9.89 -0.95 -0.41
N ASP A 86 -9.78 -2.23 -0.05
CA ASP A 86 -9.15 -2.66 1.20
C ASP A 86 -7.67 -2.30 1.31
N VAL A 87 -7.00 -1.93 0.20
CA VAL A 87 -5.60 -1.51 0.18
C VAL A 87 -5.38 -0.01 0.01
N GLN A 88 -6.38 0.82 0.37
CA GLN A 88 -6.24 2.29 0.43
C GLN A 88 -5.32 2.79 1.56
N GLU A 89 -4.97 4.07 1.58
CA GLU A 89 -4.13 4.64 2.65
C GLU A 89 -4.90 4.75 3.99
N THR A 90 -4.16 4.86 5.08
CA THR A 90 -4.66 4.77 6.47
C THR A 90 -5.46 5.98 6.94
N SER A 91 -5.21 7.19 6.44
CA SER A 91 -5.82 8.40 6.99
C SER A 91 -7.11 8.80 6.27
N ASP A 92 -7.82 9.78 6.84
CA ASP A 92 -9.02 10.41 6.28
C ASP A 92 -8.75 11.78 5.64
N VAL A 93 -7.48 12.22 5.56
CA VAL A 93 -7.19 13.52 4.93
C VAL A 93 -7.60 13.49 3.45
N PRO A 94 -7.92 14.65 2.84
CA PRO A 94 -8.44 14.68 1.48
C PRO A 94 -7.56 13.95 0.46
N CYS A 95 -6.23 14.02 0.59
CA CYS A 95 -5.35 13.30 -0.33
C CYS A 95 -5.45 11.78 -0.22
N ASP A 96 -5.89 11.22 0.91
CA ASP A 96 -6.09 9.79 1.11
C ASP A 96 -7.54 9.35 0.86
N THR A 97 -8.43 10.30 0.60
CA THR A 97 -9.82 10.06 0.21
C THR A 97 -9.92 9.96 -1.30
N GLY A 98 -10.48 8.86 -1.79
CA GLY A 98 -10.58 8.60 -3.23
C GLY A 98 -11.80 9.23 -3.89
N SER A 99 -11.75 9.34 -5.22
CA SER A 99 -12.86 9.85 -6.03
C SER A 99 -14.09 8.94 -6.00
N ASP A 100 -15.26 9.53 -6.23
CA ASP A 100 -16.49 8.77 -6.39
C ASP A 100 -16.36 7.74 -7.54
N PRO A 101 -16.98 6.55 -7.41
CA PRO A 101 -16.83 5.47 -8.39
C PRO A 101 -17.07 5.89 -9.84
N GLU A 102 -18.11 6.69 -10.10
CA GLU A 102 -18.47 7.11 -11.46
C GLU A 102 -17.52 8.16 -12.03
N VAL A 103 -16.98 9.04 -11.18
CA VAL A 103 -15.94 10.00 -11.59
C VAL A 103 -14.67 9.26 -11.95
N LEU A 104 -14.26 8.30 -11.11
CA LEU A 104 -13.08 7.49 -11.35
C LEU A 104 -13.23 6.62 -12.60
N ARG A 105 -14.38 5.96 -12.79
CA ARG A 105 -14.69 5.16 -13.98
C ARG A 105 -14.54 5.96 -15.26
N LYS A 106 -15.21 7.12 -15.31
CA LYS A 106 -15.17 8.01 -16.47
C LYS A 106 -13.73 8.42 -16.81
N GLU A 107 -12.93 8.78 -15.81
CA GLU A 107 -11.53 9.14 -16.02
C GLU A 107 -10.72 7.97 -16.59
N MET A 108 -10.86 6.76 -16.03
CA MET A 108 -10.11 5.60 -16.50
C MET A 108 -10.49 5.24 -17.95
N GLU A 109 -11.77 5.35 -18.31
CA GLU A 109 -12.25 5.15 -19.68
C GLU A 109 -11.70 6.21 -20.65
N GLU A 110 -11.77 7.50 -20.28
CA GLU A 110 -11.24 8.60 -21.10
C GLU A 110 -9.73 8.51 -21.30
N LYS A 111 -9.00 7.98 -20.31
CA LYS A 111 -7.54 7.77 -20.38
C LYS A 111 -7.15 6.43 -21.01
N GLY A 112 -8.11 5.54 -21.29
CA GLY A 112 -7.85 4.21 -21.82
C GLY A 112 -7.07 3.30 -20.85
N ILE A 113 -7.22 3.51 -19.53
CA ILE A 113 -6.55 2.69 -18.51
C ILE A 113 -7.44 1.47 -18.22
N PRO A 114 -6.95 0.23 -18.44
CA PRO A 114 -7.76 -0.96 -18.24
C PRO A 114 -7.89 -1.27 -16.74
N VAL A 115 -9.04 -0.94 -16.17
CA VAL A 115 -9.36 -1.22 -14.77
C VAL A 115 -10.55 -2.18 -14.64
N ASP A 116 -10.51 -3.04 -13.62
CA ASP A 116 -11.66 -3.76 -13.09
C ASP A 116 -12.08 -3.09 -11.77
N MET A 117 -13.25 -2.47 -11.80
CA MET A 117 -13.83 -1.73 -10.67
C MET A 117 -14.92 -2.52 -9.94
N SER A 118 -15.04 -3.84 -10.17
CA SER A 118 -16.12 -4.67 -9.59
C SER A 118 -16.16 -4.67 -8.06
N LEU A 119 -15.04 -4.38 -7.39
CA LEU A 119 -14.94 -4.27 -5.93
C LEU A 119 -15.13 -2.83 -5.42
N VAL A 120 -15.18 -1.83 -6.30
CA VAL A 120 -15.32 -0.41 -5.96
C VAL A 120 -16.80 -0.05 -5.88
N GLN A 121 -17.38 -0.25 -4.70
CA GLN A 121 -18.80 0.00 -4.43
C GLN A 121 -19.03 1.41 -3.89
N GLU A 122 -20.27 1.89 -3.93
CA GLU A 122 -20.65 3.15 -3.28
C GLU A 122 -20.23 3.16 -1.79
N GLY A 123 -19.64 4.27 -1.33
CA GLY A 123 -19.17 4.44 0.04
C GLY A 123 -17.77 3.88 0.35
N TRP A 124 -17.07 3.29 -0.63
CA TRP A 124 -15.69 2.78 -0.46
C TRP A 124 -14.70 3.86 0.01
N ASN A 125 -14.93 5.11 -0.42
CA ASN A 125 -14.14 6.30 -0.13
C ASN A 125 -14.65 7.07 1.09
N SER A 126 -15.61 6.55 1.86
CA SER A 126 -16.24 7.29 2.97
C SER A 126 -15.33 7.55 4.17
N LYS A 127 -14.22 6.81 4.30
CA LYS A 127 -13.33 6.85 5.48
C LYS A 127 -14.06 6.63 6.82
N THR A 128 -15.12 5.82 6.80
CA THR A 128 -15.89 5.44 7.99
C THR A 128 -16.11 3.92 8.04
N GLY A 129 -16.54 3.40 9.19
CA GLY A 129 -16.83 1.97 9.38
C GLY A 129 -15.64 1.08 9.03
N HIS A 130 -15.80 0.19 8.06
CA HIS A 130 -14.73 -0.70 7.56
C HIS A 130 -13.53 0.07 6.98
N TYR A 131 -13.76 1.28 6.48
CA TYR A 131 -12.73 2.14 5.89
C TYR A 131 -12.27 3.26 6.84
N ALA A 132 -12.68 3.23 8.11
CA ALA A 132 -12.30 4.23 9.09
C ALA A 132 -10.76 4.33 9.26
N PRO A 133 -10.22 5.52 9.56
CA PRO A 133 -8.80 5.71 9.82
C PRO A 133 -8.38 5.23 11.22
N THR A 134 -8.91 4.09 11.67
CA THR A 134 -8.59 3.52 12.99
C THR A 134 -7.72 2.30 12.83
N ASN A 135 -6.79 2.09 13.77
CA ASN A 135 -5.90 0.94 13.80
C ASN A 135 -6.69 -0.40 13.67
N GLU A 136 -7.84 -0.52 14.36
CA GLU A 136 -8.71 -1.69 14.24
C GLU A 136 -9.25 -1.90 12.82
N ALA A 137 -9.81 -0.87 12.19
CA ALA A 137 -10.36 -0.97 10.83
C ALA A 137 -9.26 -1.26 9.80
N ILE A 138 -8.10 -0.61 9.94
CA ILE A 138 -6.94 -0.80 9.07
C ILE A 138 -6.39 -2.24 9.17
N LYS A 139 -6.26 -2.79 10.38
CA LYS A 139 -5.86 -4.21 10.55
C LYS A 139 -6.87 -5.16 9.93
N LYS A 140 -8.18 -4.90 10.09
CA LYS A 140 -9.24 -5.74 9.52
C LYS A 140 -9.19 -5.76 8.00
N ARG A 141 -9.08 -4.60 7.34
CA ARG A 141 -8.99 -4.53 5.87
C ARG A 141 -7.66 -5.08 5.34
N ALA A 142 -6.54 -4.86 6.05
CA ALA A 142 -5.26 -5.47 5.72
C ALA A 142 -5.34 -7.01 5.72
N ARG A 143 -5.96 -7.59 6.75
CA ARG A 143 -6.21 -9.03 6.83
C ARG A 143 -7.18 -9.52 5.74
N ALA A 144 -8.25 -8.78 5.47
CA ALA A 144 -9.20 -9.11 4.41
C ALA A 144 -8.50 -9.16 3.04
N ALA A 145 -7.68 -8.15 2.72
CA ALA A 145 -6.87 -8.11 1.51
C ALA A 145 -5.88 -9.28 1.43
N ARG A 146 -5.15 -9.60 2.51
CA ARG A 146 -4.24 -10.76 2.54
C ARG A 146 -4.97 -12.06 2.25
N ARG A 147 -6.13 -12.29 2.87
CA ARG A 147 -6.95 -13.49 2.64
C ARG A 147 -7.50 -13.56 1.23
N TRP A 148 -7.94 -12.43 0.68
CA TRP A 148 -8.40 -12.33 -0.70
C TRP A 148 -7.29 -12.71 -1.67
N LEU A 149 -6.08 -12.17 -1.47
CA LEU A 149 -4.89 -12.50 -2.25
C LEU A 149 -4.48 -13.96 -2.10
N LYS A 150 -4.43 -14.50 -0.87
CA LYS A 150 -4.07 -15.91 -0.61
C LYS A 150 -5.00 -16.91 -1.35
N ALA A 151 -6.25 -16.54 -1.56
CA ALA A 151 -7.26 -17.35 -2.24
C ALA A 151 -7.24 -17.23 -3.78
N ARG A 152 -6.42 -16.34 -4.33
CA ARG A 152 -6.31 -16.14 -5.78
C ARG A 152 -5.68 -17.34 -6.48
N PRO A 153 -6.15 -17.71 -7.69
CA PRO A 153 -5.50 -18.74 -8.51
C PRO A 153 -4.16 -18.29 -9.12
N GLU A 154 -3.92 -16.98 -9.22
CA GLU A 154 -2.69 -16.41 -9.80
C GLU A 154 -1.45 -16.71 -8.95
N LYS A 155 -0.31 -16.94 -9.61
CA LYS A 155 0.94 -17.33 -8.93
C LYS A 155 1.79 -16.15 -8.46
N GLU A 156 1.85 -15.08 -9.24
CA GLU A 156 2.55 -13.85 -8.87
C GLU A 156 1.65 -12.64 -9.09
N ILE A 157 1.48 -11.86 -8.02
CA ILE A 157 0.51 -10.77 -7.96
C ILE A 157 1.24 -9.49 -7.56
N ILE A 158 0.93 -8.39 -8.25
CA ILE A 158 1.35 -7.05 -7.84
C ILE A 158 0.25 -6.41 -7.00
N VAL A 159 0.64 -5.74 -5.92
CA VAL A 159 -0.22 -4.89 -5.09
C VAL A 159 0.39 -3.51 -5.01
N VAL A 160 -0.16 -2.54 -5.75
CA VAL A 160 0.25 -1.13 -5.66
C VAL A 160 -0.61 -0.39 -4.64
N THR A 161 0.03 0.08 -3.57
CA THR A 161 -0.64 0.66 -2.40
C THR A 161 0.22 1.81 -1.82
N HIS A 162 0.11 2.07 -0.52
CA HIS A 162 0.63 3.26 0.14
C HIS A 162 1.55 2.91 1.30
N GLY A 163 2.43 3.85 1.67
CA GLY A 163 3.49 3.61 2.65
C GLY A 163 2.94 3.26 4.04
N GLY A 164 2.00 4.03 4.56
CA GLY A 164 1.42 3.78 5.89
C GLY A 164 0.70 2.44 5.94
N PHE A 165 -0.12 2.16 4.93
CA PHE A 165 -0.85 0.90 4.85
C PHE A 165 0.04 -0.34 4.72
N LEU A 166 1.21 -0.24 4.09
CA LEU A 166 2.09 -1.39 3.85
C LEU A 166 2.50 -2.08 5.16
N HIS A 167 2.78 -1.35 6.23
CA HIS A 167 3.13 -1.95 7.53
C HIS A 167 2.02 -2.83 8.11
N TYR A 168 0.78 -2.38 8.01
CA TYR A 168 -0.39 -3.16 8.40
C TYR A 168 -0.60 -4.37 7.50
N PHE A 169 -0.38 -4.19 6.20
CA PHE A 169 -0.61 -5.20 5.18
C PHE A 169 0.43 -6.31 5.20
N THR A 170 1.71 -5.99 5.37
CA THR A 170 2.80 -6.97 5.37
C THR A 170 3.08 -7.53 6.76
N GLU A 171 2.60 -6.89 7.82
CA GLU A 171 3.00 -7.15 9.22
C GLU A 171 4.53 -6.99 9.45
N ASP A 172 5.22 -6.29 8.55
CA ASP A 172 6.63 -5.93 8.70
C ASP A 172 6.77 -4.49 9.20
N TRP A 173 7.23 -4.37 10.45
CA TRP A 173 7.43 -3.11 11.17
C TRP A 173 8.91 -2.77 11.33
N GLU A 174 9.82 -3.54 10.70
CA GLU A 174 11.22 -3.17 10.65
C GLU A 174 11.38 -1.83 9.93
N ASP A 175 12.09 -0.89 10.56
CA ASP A 175 12.32 0.47 10.07
C ASP A 175 11.04 1.32 9.88
N SER A 176 9.92 0.97 10.52
CA SER A 176 8.64 1.67 10.33
C SER A 176 8.66 3.15 10.74
N SER A 177 9.67 3.61 11.46
CA SER A 177 9.85 5.03 11.82
C SER A 177 10.72 5.80 10.82
N GLN A 178 11.37 5.14 9.86
CA GLN A 178 12.13 5.82 8.81
C GLN A 178 11.19 6.54 7.82
N TYR A 179 11.71 7.58 7.16
CA TYR A 179 11.00 8.32 6.10
C TYR A 179 9.63 8.88 6.53
N GLN A 180 9.61 9.60 7.65
CA GLN A 180 8.39 10.11 8.31
C GLN A 180 7.32 9.03 8.52
N GLY A 181 7.75 7.89 9.06
CA GLY A 181 6.85 6.82 9.47
C GLY A 181 6.31 5.97 8.31
N THR A 182 6.87 6.08 7.10
CA THR A 182 6.45 5.20 6.01
C THR A 182 7.34 4.01 5.81
N GLY A 183 8.60 4.01 6.26
CA GLY A 183 9.54 2.88 6.14
C GLY A 183 9.82 2.39 4.72
N TRP A 184 9.29 3.05 3.69
CA TRP A 184 9.27 2.64 2.28
C TRP A 184 9.54 3.84 1.39
N SER A 185 10.40 3.75 0.37
CA SER A 185 10.57 4.82 -0.63
C SER A 185 9.45 4.80 -1.67
N ASN A 186 9.16 5.93 -2.33
CA ASN A 186 8.23 5.94 -3.47
C ASN A 186 8.71 4.95 -4.55
N THR A 187 7.80 4.17 -5.13
CA THR A 187 8.08 3.05 -6.06
C THR A 187 8.99 1.94 -5.55
N GLU A 188 9.32 1.91 -4.25
CA GLU A 188 9.96 0.75 -3.66
C GLU A 188 9.01 -0.45 -3.78
N TYR A 189 9.57 -1.60 -4.18
CA TYR A 189 8.86 -2.86 -4.17
C TYR A 189 9.57 -3.88 -3.28
N ARG A 190 8.79 -4.63 -2.50
CA ARG A 190 9.25 -5.79 -1.73
C ARG A 190 8.43 -7.01 -2.10
N THR A 191 9.07 -8.17 -2.06
CA THR A 191 8.46 -9.45 -2.42
C THR A 191 8.14 -10.26 -1.17
N PHE A 192 6.95 -10.83 -1.11
CA PHE A 192 6.46 -11.60 0.01
C PHE A 192 5.92 -12.96 -0.42
N ALA A 193 6.09 -13.96 0.43
CA ALA A 193 5.39 -15.24 0.36
C ALA A 193 4.44 -15.36 1.55
N PHE A 194 3.31 -16.06 1.39
CA PHE A 194 2.48 -16.41 2.55
C PHE A 194 3.19 -17.40 3.46
N SER A 195 3.05 -17.22 4.77
CA SER A 195 3.56 -18.18 5.75
C SER A 195 2.85 -19.52 5.61
N GLU A 196 3.61 -20.60 5.80
CA GLU A 196 3.08 -21.95 5.96
C GLU A 196 2.39 -22.14 7.33
N GLU A 197 2.70 -21.27 8.29
CA GLU A 197 2.06 -21.26 9.60
C GLU A 197 0.68 -20.60 9.55
N THR A 198 -0.26 -21.15 10.32
CA THR A 198 -1.58 -20.54 10.52
C THR A 198 -1.58 -19.73 11.81
N HIS A 199 -1.62 -18.41 11.68
CA HIS A 199 -1.76 -17.51 12.83
C HIS A 199 -3.24 -17.19 13.06
N LYS A 200 -3.69 -17.31 14.32
CA LYS A 200 -5.08 -17.06 14.73
C LYS A 200 -5.22 -15.83 15.63
N ASP A 201 -4.19 -15.01 15.67
CA ASP A 201 -4.13 -13.76 16.40
C ASP A 201 -3.42 -12.69 15.58
N ASP A 202 -3.62 -11.41 15.92
CA ASP A 202 -2.86 -10.31 15.32
C ASP A 202 -1.54 -10.04 16.07
N LEU A 203 -0.82 -8.98 15.67
CA LEU A 203 0.43 -8.58 16.34
C LEU A 203 0.23 -7.99 17.75
N GLU A 204 -1.00 -7.67 18.15
CA GLU A 204 -1.32 -7.29 19.53
C GLU A 204 -1.69 -8.52 20.39
N GLY A 205 -1.91 -9.66 19.76
CA GLY A 205 -2.34 -10.90 20.42
C GLY A 205 -3.85 -11.03 20.55
N TYR A 206 -4.62 -10.19 19.86
CA TYR A 206 -6.08 -10.35 19.84
C TYR A 206 -6.47 -11.52 18.94
N PRO A 207 -7.39 -12.40 19.39
CA PRO A 207 -7.81 -13.56 18.60
C PRO A 207 -8.56 -13.12 17.33
N LEU A 208 -8.33 -13.88 16.25
CA LEU A 208 -8.92 -13.68 14.93
C LEU A 208 -9.79 -14.86 14.54
N ASP A 209 -10.85 -14.60 13.79
CA ASP A 209 -11.71 -15.64 13.21
C ASP A 209 -11.05 -16.29 11.98
N GLY A 210 -10.23 -17.32 12.24
CA GLY A 210 -9.49 -18.10 11.25
C GLY A 210 -8.11 -17.50 10.91
N ASP A 211 -7.49 -18.03 9.85
CA ASP A 211 -6.13 -17.66 9.45
C ASP A 211 -5.98 -16.15 9.19
N ASN A 212 -4.93 -15.55 9.75
CA ASN A 212 -4.49 -14.17 9.51
C ASN A 212 -3.87 -13.97 8.12
N ALA A 213 -3.52 -15.07 7.44
CA ALA A 213 -2.84 -15.07 6.14
C ALA A 213 -1.54 -14.27 6.17
N THR A 214 -0.77 -14.37 7.25
CA THR A 214 0.51 -13.67 7.44
C THR A 214 1.44 -13.94 6.27
N MET A 215 2.19 -12.91 5.88
CA MET A 215 3.19 -12.98 4.83
C MET A 215 4.58 -12.75 5.41
N VAL A 216 5.60 -13.23 4.70
CA VAL A 216 7.00 -13.13 5.07
C VAL A 216 7.77 -12.55 3.89
N GLU A 217 8.52 -11.46 4.13
CA GLU A 217 9.38 -10.87 3.09
C GLU A 217 10.45 -11.90 2.67
N THR A 218 10.63 -12.11 1.36
CA THR A 218 11.63 -13.06 0.89
C THR A 218 13.05 -12.54 1.13
N VAL A 219 14.00 -13.46 1.30
CA VAL A 219 15.41 -13.12 1.55
C VAL A 219 15.99 -12.27 0.40
N GLU A 220 15.62 -12.57 -0.85
CA GLU A 220 16.07 -11.79 -2.02
C GLU A 220 15.54 -10.37 -2.00
N SER A 221 14.30 -10.17 -1.52
CA SER A 221 13.73 -8.84 -1.32
C SER A 221 14.47 -8.07 -0.24
N ARG A 222 14.75 -8.72 0.89
CA ARG A 222 15.51 -8.12 2.00
C ARG A 222 16.91 -7.70 1.56
N HIS A 223 17.62 -8.56 0.84
CA HIS A 223 18.94 -8.22 0.29
C HIS A 223 18.88 -7.01 -0.65
N ARG A 224 17.83 -6.86 -1.50
CA ARG A 224 17.69 -5.69 -2.38
C ARG A 224 17.58 -4.37 -1.61
N ARG A 225 17.01 -4.37 -0.40
CA ARG A 225 16.92 -3.19 0.47
C ARG A 225 18.01 -3.13 1.53
N GLY A 226 19.11 -3.87 1.35
CA GLY A 226 20.30 -3.81 2.21
C GLY A 226 20.15 -4.49 3.57
N LYS A 227 19.23 -5.45 3.70
CA LYS A 227 19.04 -6.25 4.91
C LYS A 227 19.58 -7.66 4.73
N ASP A 228 20.26 -8.17 5.74
CA ASP A 228 20.77 -9.53 5.78
C ASP A 228 19.78 -10.48 6.47
N GLY A 229 19.73 -11.72 6.00
CA GLY A 229 18.97 -12.80 6.64
C GLY A 229 17.45 -12.74 6.44
N PRO A 230 16.70 -13.68 7.05
CA PRO A 230 15.25 -13.75 6.93
C PRO A 230 14.55 -12.56 7.60
N MET A 231 13.27 -12.36 7.27
CA MET A 231 12.42 -11.41 8.00
C MET A 231 12.41 -11.76 9.49
N LEU A 232 12.40 -10.73 10.33
CA LEU A 232 12.29 -10.91 11.78
C LEU A 232 11.03 -11.71 12.12
N ASP A 233 11.16 -12.60 13.11
CA ASP A 233 10.07 -13.49 13.52
C ASP A 233 8.85 -12.71 14.08
N ARG A 234 7.73 -13.41 14.22
CA ARG A 234 6.47 -12.80 14.63
C ARG A 234 6.57 -12.11 15.99
N GLU A 235 7.26 -12.69 16.97
CA GLU A 235 7.42 -12.09 18.31
C GLU A 235 8.24 -10.79 18.26
N ARG A 236 9.27 -10.75 17.41
CA ARG A 236 10.03 -9.52 17.17
C ARG A 236 9.18 -8.49 16.42
N GLN A 237 8.37 -8.91 15.45
CA GLN A 237 7.41 -8.03 14.78
C GLN A 237 6.35 -7.47 15.73
N ARG A 238 5.89 -8.23 16.75
CA ARG A 238 5.02 -7.70 17.82
C ARG A 238 5.68 -6.57 18.61
N THR A 239 6.97 -6.74 18.91
CA THR A 239 7.74 -5.70 19.62
C THR A 239 7.88 -4.47 18.75
N LEU A 240 8.23 -4.64 17.48
CA LEU A 240 8.39 -3.54 16.52
C LEU A 240 7.06 -2.84 16.22
N TYR A 241 5.96 -3.58 16.12
CA TYR A 241 4.61 -3.03 15.99
C TYR A 241 4.33 -2.02 17.10
N LYS A 242 4.50 -2.41 18.37
CA LYS A 242 4.24 -1.54 19.53
C LYS A 242 5.10 -0.27 19.51
N LEU A 243 6.38 -0.41 19.15
CA LEU A 243 7.30 0.72 19.05
C LEU A 243 6.95 1.63 17.85
N GLY A 244 6.58 1.03 16.73
CA GLY A 244 6.22 1.72 15.50
C GLY A 244 4.93 2.51 15.63
N THR A 245 3.87 1.91 16.18
CA THR A 245 2.60 2.60 16.42
C THR A 245 2.77 3.74 17.41
N GLN A 246 3.50 3.52 18.52
CA GLN A 246 3.81 4.60 19.46
C GLN A 246 4.59 5.74 18.78
N GLY A 247 5.61 5.41 17.99
CA GLY A 247 6.38 6.40 17.26
C GLY A 247 5.55 7.17 16.22
N TRP A 248 4.53 6.54 15.62
CA TRP A 248 3.61 7.23 14.71
C TRP A 248 2.62 8.13 15.47
N ASP A 249 2.15 7.69 16.64
CA ASP A 249 1.26 8.47 17.50
C ASP A 249 1.99 9.72 18.02
N ASP A 250 3.23 9.57 18.48
CA ASP A 250 4.08 10.67 18.94
C ASP A 250 4.35 11.72 17.84
N GLN A 251 4.33 11.29 16.58
CA GLN A 251 4.48 12.15 15.39
C GLN A 251 3.15 12.64 14.82
N GLY A 252 2.01 12.21 15.37
CA GLY A 252 0.67 12.54 14.86
C GLY A 252 0.34 11.96 13.48
N LEU A 253 1.03 10.89 13.06
CA LEU A 253 0.88 10.29 11.72
C LEU A 253 -0.39 9.45 11.57
N GLN A 254 -0.91 8.85 12.65
CA GLN A 254 -2.16 8.07 12.64
C GLN A 254 -3.42 8.86 12.99
N LEU A 255 -3.26 10.12 13.38
CA LEU A 255 -4.38 10.96 13.77
C LEU A 255 -5.32 11.18 12.57
N SER A 256 -6.63 11.04 12.80
CA SER A 256 -7.67 11.55 11.92
C SER A 256 -7.51 13.05 11.70
N THR A 257 -8.15 13.60 10.68
CA THR A 257 -8.10 15.04 10.38
C THR A 257 -8.52 15.86 11.61
N ALA A 258 -9.58 15.44 12.30
CA ALA A 258 -10.05 16.07 13.54
C ALA A 258 -8.99 16.03 14.65
N GLU A 259 -8.29 14.90 14.82
CA GLU A 259 -7.22 14.77 15.81
C GLU A 259 -5.97 15.57 15.44
N ARG A 260 -5.64 15.68 14.13
CA ARG A 260 -4.52 16.49 13.62
C ARG A 260 -4.75 17.98 13.79
N GLU A 261 -5.97 18.48 13.58
CA GLU A 261 -6.29 19.89 13.81
C GLU A 261 -6.09 20.31 15.28
N HIS A 262 -6.13 19.36 16.20
CA HIS A 262 -5.85 19.56 17.62
C HIS A 262 -4.38 19.30 18.01
N ALA A 263 -3.58 18.65 17.16
CA ALA A 263 -2.19 18.27 17.41
C ALA A 263 -1.19 19.13 16.62
N THR A 264 -0.04 19.44 17.22
CA THR A 264 1.06 20.15 16.51
C THR A 264 1.94 19.14 15.77
N VAL A 265 1.51 18.71 14.57
CA VAL A 265 2.24 17.75 13.74
C VAL A 265 3.46 18.42 13.08
N PRO A 266 4.69 17.85 13.17
CA PRO A 266 5.88 18.43 12.55
C PRO A 266 5.81 18.48 11.01
N GLU A 267 6.26 19.58 10.40
CA GLU A 267 6.38 19.71 8.94
C GLU A 267 7.68 19.06 8.43
N GLY A 268 7.56 17.97 7.65
CA GLY A 268 8.69 17.37 6.92
C GLY A 268 9.05 18.06 5.62
N LYS A 269 10.32 17.96 5.19
CA LYS A 269 10.84 18.43 3.89
C LYS A 269 11.16 17.25 2.98
N GLU A 270 11.05 17.41 1.66
CA GLU A 270 11.41 16.37 0.71
C GLU A 270 12.89 16.48 0.27
N VAL A 271 13.61 15.36 0.30
CA VAL A 271 14.98 15.19 -0.20
C VAL A 271 15.03 13.91 -1.04
N GLU A 272 15.34 14.04 -2.34
CA GLU A 272 15.53 12.91 -3.27
C GLU A 272 14.32 11.94 -3.36
N GLY A 273 13.09 12.46 -3.34
CA GLY A 273 11.88 11.63 -3.40
C GLY A 273 11.54 10.94 -2.07
N VAL A 274 12.26 11.29 -1.01
CA VAL A 274 12.02 10.83 0.35
C VAL A 274 11.64 12.03 1.21
N ARG A 275 10.55 11.92 1.95
CA ARG A 275 10.20 12.94 2.95
C ARG A 275 10.98 12.67 4.23
N VAL A 276 11.74 13.67 4.69
CA VAL A 276 12.57 13.68 5.91
C VAL A 276 12.06 14.70 6.92
#